data_AF-A0A0B1S3F0-F1
#
_entry.id   AF-A0A0B1S3F0-F1
#
_cell.length_a   1.000
_cell.length_b   1.000
_cell.length_c   1.000
_cell.angle_alpha   90.00
_cell.angle_beta   90.00
_cell.angle_gamma   90.00
#
_symmetry.space_group_name_H-M   'P 1'
#
loop_
_entity.id
_entity.type
_entity.pdbx_description
1 polymer ?
#
loop_
_entity_poly.entity_id
_entity_poly.type
_entity_poly.pdbx_seq_one_letter_code
_entity_poly.pdbx_strand_id
1 'polypeptide(L)'
;MNDVRFDPDDYQFGPRTTGALEPAFHEILDSPSIENLRAILKTWDESHRTEGFDPLPILTSTAEIIEQAVDEFLKLDPDPLDDRHPARTHPHAEFGNLLKVLFRNDDFMNKLVISYLLGRDQPELSAAAARLLLDCVPGLDAAVVFAVCFLNSFSSSVLFYNAS
;
A
#
# COMPACT_ATOMS: atom_id res chain seq x y z
N MET A 1 -44.34 12.11 -44.81
CA MET A 1 -43.62 10.89 -44.43
C MET A 1 -42.15 11.15 -44.68
N ASN A 2 -41.34 11.33 -43.64
CA ASN A 2 -39.90 11.50 -43.80
C ASN A 2 -39.26 10.11 -43.81
N ASP A 3 -38.60 9.75 -44.90
CA ASP A 3 -37.80 8.53 -45.01
C ASP A 3 -36.63 8.60 -44.03
N VAL A 4 -36.76 7.87 -42.92
CA VAL A 4 -35.67 7.64 -41.97
C VAL A 4 -34.71 6.66 -42.64
N ARG A 5 -33.67 7.20 -43.28
CA ARG A 5 -32.56 6.41 -43.81
C ARG A 5 -31.79 5.83 -42.61
N PHE A 6 -31.85 4.52 -42.45
CA PHE A 6 -31.09 3.79 -41.44
C PHE A 6 -29.62 3.77 -41.87
N ASP A 7 -28.78 4.50 -41.14
CA ASP A 7 -27.33 4.56 -41.36
C ASP A 7 -26.64 3.62 -40.34
N PRO A 8 -25.93 2.56 -40.80
CA PRO A 8 -25.26 1.61 -39.90
C PRO A 8 -24.18 2.25 -39.00
N ASP A 9 -23.68 3.42 -39.36
CA ASP A 9 -22.61 4.11 -38.64
C ASP A 9 -23.10 4.84 -37.38
N ASP A 10 -24.41 5.01 -37.21
CA ASP A 10 -25.03 5.67 -36.04
C ASP A 10 -24.89 4.82 -34.75
N TYR A 11 -24.55 3.53 -34.89
CA TYR A 11 -24.20 2.66 -33.76
C TYR A 11 -22.74 2.77 -33.32
N GLN A 12 -21.85 3.33 -34.16
CA GLN A 12 -20.42 3.32 -33.86
C GLN A 12 -19.99 4.49 -32.98
N PHE A 13 -20.70 5.61 -33.02
CA PHE A 13 -20.44 6.75 -32.15
C PHE A 13 -21.75 7.49 -31.86
N GLY A 14 -22.39 7.16 -30.74
CA GLY A 14 -23.52 7.94 -30.24
C GLY A 14 -23.17 9.43 -30.15
N PRO A 15 -24.16 10.33 -30.25
CA PRO A 15 -23.93 11.77 -30.19
C PRO A 15 -23.09 12.08 -28.96
N ARG A 16 -21.94 12.71 -29.16
CA ARG A 16 -21.09 13.25 -28.09
C ARG A 16 -21.90 14.29 -27.35
N THR A 17 -22.73 13.84 -26.41
CA THR A 17 -23.12 14.63 -25.26
C THR A 17 -21.80 15.08 -24.66
N THR A 18 -21.52 16.38 -24.80
CA THR A 18 -20.69 17.13 -23.89
C THR A 18 -21.39 17.11 -22.52
N GLY A 19 -21.54 15.92 -21.94
CA GLY A 19 -21.69 15.76 -20.51
C GLY A 19 -20.39 16.28 -19.93
N ALA A 20 -20.53 17.11 -18.89
CA ALA A 20 -19.46 17.79 -18.18
C ALA A 20 -18.12 17.05 -18.29
N LEU A 21 -17.11 17.76 -18.79
CA LEU A 21 -15.72 17.39 -18.58
C LEU A 21 -15.56 17.16 -17.08
N GLU A 22 -15.53 15.88 -16.70
CA GLU A 22 -15.02 15.44 -15.40
C GLU A 22 -13.73 16.22 -15.15
N PRO A 23 -13.61 16.89 -13.99
CA PRO A 23 -12.56 17.85 -13.75
C PRO A 23 -11.20 17.20 -13.98
N ALA A 24 -10.32 17.94 -14.66
CA ALA A 24 -8.98 17.52 -15.06
C ALA A 24 -8.32 16.66 -13.99
N PHE A 25 -8.10 15.38 -14.32
CA PHE A 25 -7.38 14.39 -13.53
C PHE A 25 -6.00 14.95 -13.17
N HIS A 26 -5.90 15.48 -11.96
CA HIS A 26 -4.63 15.94 -11.42
C HIS A 26 -3.77 14.71 -11.17
N GLU A 27 -2.56 14.71 -11.70
CA GLU A 27 -1.48 13.84 -11.24
C GLU A 27 -1.32 14.10 -9.73
N ILE A 28 -1.89 13.23 -8.89
CA ILE A 28 -1.75 13.30 -7.43
C ILE A 28 -0.33 12.82 -7.11
N LEU A 29 0.65 13.70 -7.33
CA LEU A 29 2.05 13.44 -7.00
C LEU A 29 2.36 13.86 -5.55
N ASP A 30 1.55 14.75 -4.97
CA ASP A 30 1.68 15.23 -3.59
C ASP A 30 0.30 15.26 -2.90
N SER A 31 -0.18 14.09 -2.47
CA SER A 31 -1.35 14.02 -1.59
C SER A 31 -0.95 14.31 -0.13
N PRO A 32 -1.85 14.88 0.68
CA PRO A 32 -1.60 15.07 2.11
C PRO A 32 -1.33 13.74 2.83
N SER A 33 -1.93 12.63 2.40
CA SER A 33 -1.71 11.32 3.02
C SER A 33 -0.30 10.76 2.75
N ILE A 34 0.31 11.04 1.60
CA ILE A 34 1.72 10.69 1.33
C ILE A 34 2.66 11.49 2.23
N GLU A 35 2.40 12.78 2.41
CA GLU A 35 3.19 13.63 3.31
C GLU A 35 3.06 13.17 4.78
N ASN A 36 1.84 12.88 5.21
CA ASN A 36 1.56 12.33 6.55
C ASN A 36 2.28 11.00 6.76
N LEU A 37 2.25 10.08 5.79
CA LEU A 37 2.98 8.81 5.87
C LEU A 37 4.48 9.04 6.01
N ARG A 38 5.07 9.95 5.21
CA ARG A 38 6.50 10.30 5.32
C ARG A 38 6.84 10.89 6.68
N ALA A 39 5.97 11.74 7.25
CA ALA A 39 6.16 12.31 8.57
C ALA A 39 6.13 11.24 9.67
N ILE A 40 5.16 10.32 9.62
CA ILE A 40 5.03 9.20 10.56
C ILE A 40 6.29 8.31 10.50
N LEU A 41 6.73 7.94 9.30
CA LEU A 41 7.92 7.11 9.11
C LEU A 41 9.19 7.81 9.60
N LYS A 42 9.30 9.13 9.43
CA LYS A 42 10.41 9.91 9.97
C LYS A 42 10.42 9.91 11.50
N THR A 43 9.25 10.12 12.13
CA THR A 43 9.12 10.07 13.59
C THR A 43 9.48 8.68 14.13
N TRP A 44 9.08 7.62 13.42
CA TRP A 44 9.48 6.26 13.75
C TRP A 44 11.00 6.07 13.64
N ASP A 45 11.62 6.53 12.55
CA ASP A 45 13.07 6.41 12.34
C ASP A 45 13.88 7.08 13.48
N GLU A 46 13.42 8.24 13.96
CA GLU A 46 14.06 8.97 15.05
C GLU A 46 13.86 8.30 16.43
N SER A 47 12.71 7.64 16.65
CA SER A 47 12.28 7.22 18.00
C SER A 47 12.34 5.71 18.26
N HIS A 48 12.36 4.86 17.23
CA HIS A 48 12.23 3.40 17.37
C HIS A 48 13.36 2.72 18.15
N ARG A 49 14.48 3.42 18.38
CA ARG A 49 15.64 2.92 19.16
C ARG A 49 15.60 3.35 20.62
N THR A 50 14.69 4.24 20.99
CA THR A 50 14.57 4.74 22.37
C THR A 50 13.89 3.71 23.25
N GLU A 51 14.40 3.50 24.47
CA GLU A 51 13.78 2.63 25.46
C GLU A 51 12.40 3.17 25.86
N GLY A 52 11.39 2.30 25.86
CA GLY A 52 10.00 2.68 26.18
C GLY A 52 9.22 3.30 25.02
N PHE A 53 9.73 3.28 23.79
CA PHE A 53 8.97 3.66 22.61
C PHE A 53 7.78 2.73 22.39
N ASP A 54 6.59 3.31 22.24
CA ASP A 54 5.37 2.58 21.88
C ASP A 54 5.14 2.63 20.36
N PRO A 55 5.29 1.50 19.64
CA PRO A 55 5.08 1.43 18.20
C PRO A 55 3.58 1.39 17.81
N LEU A 56 2.68 1.06 18.73
CA LEU A 56 1.25 0.88 18.44
C LEU A 56 0.58 2.10 17.76
N PRO A 57 0.76 3.35 18.22
CA PRO A 57 0.15 4.51 17.57
C PRO A 57 0.68 4.76 16.16
N ILE A 58 1.97 4.47 15.91
CA ILE A 58 2.58 4.58 14.58
C ILE A 58 1.95 3.56 13.63
N LEU A 59 1.84 2.30 14.06
CA LEU A 59 1.23 1.25 13.24
C LEU A 59 -0.23 1.53 12.95
N THR A 60 -0.98 1.98 13.95
CA THR A 60 -2.41 2.31 13.81
C THR A 60 -2.61 3.46 12.83
N SER A 61 -1.88 4.56 13.00
CA SER A 61 -1.99 5.72 12.10
C SER A 61 -1.55 5.37 10.67
N THR A 62 -0.55 4.52 10.53
CA THR A 62 -0.10 4.04 9.22
C THR A 62 -1.17 3.18 8.56
N ALA A 63 -1.78 2.24 9.29
CA ALA A 63 -2.85 1.38 8.79
C ALA A 63 -4.05 2.22 8.31
N GLU A 64 -4.50 3.18 9.10
CA GLU A 64 -5.63 4.05 8.73
C GLU A 64 -5.40 4.82 7.42
N ILE A 65 -4.18 5.32 7.19
CA ILE A 65 -3.82 6.00 5.94
C ILE A 65 -3.88 5.03 4.75
N ILE A 66 -3.34 3.82 4.92
CA ILE A 66 -3.31 2.82 3.85
C ILE A 66 -4.72 2.31 3.55
N GLU A 67 -5.53 2.00 4.56
CA GLU A 67 -6.92 1.54 4.41
C GLU A 67 -7.78 2.56 3.66
N GLN A 68 -7.67 3.84 3.99
CA GLN A 68 -8.39 4.89 3.27
C GLN A 68 -8.03 4.89 1.78
N ALA A 69 -6.75 4.71 1.46
CA ALA A 69 -6.30 4.62 0.07
C ALA A 69 -6.72 3.30 -0.61
N VAL A 70 -6.80 2.19 0.13
CA VAL A 70 -7.34 0.91 -0.35
C VAL A 70 -8.83 1.07 -0.69
N ASP A 71 -9.63 1.68 0.17
CA ASP A 71 -11.04 1.93 -0.06
C ASP A 71 -11.28 2.79 -1.31
N GLU A 72 -10.44 3.80 -1.53
CA GLU A 72 -10.47 4.61 -2.75
C GLU A 72 -10.04 3.81 -3.98
N PHE A 73 -9.04 2.95 -3.85
CA PHE A 73 -8.61 2.06 -4.91
C PHE A 73 -9.69 1.04 -5.29
N LEU A 74 -10.37 0.44 -4.31
CA LEU A 74 -11.45 -0.53 -4.55
C LEU A 74 -12.67 0.11 -5.23
N LYS A 75 -12.93 1.40 -5.01
CA LYS A 75 -13.98 2.15 -5.74
C LYS A 75 -13.70 2.29 -7.23
N LEU A 76 -12.45 2.10 -7.66
CA LEU A 76 -12.07 2.10 -9.09
C LEU A 76 -12.43 0.78 -9.79
N ASP A 77 -13.04 -0.17 -9.07
CA ASP A 77 -13.39 -1.51 -9.54
C ASP A 77 -12.18 -2.27 -10.14
N PRO A 78 -11.08 -2.43 -9.36
CA PRO A 78 -9.91 -3.14 -9.82
C PRO A 78 -10.26 -4.63 -10.05
N ASP A 79 -9.76 -5.20 -11.14
CA ASP A 79 -10.00 -6.60 -11.48
C ASP A 79 -9.41 -7.53 -10.39
N PRO A 80 -10.23 -8.36 -9.71
CA PRO A 80 -9.76 -9.22 -8.64
C PRO A 80 -8.80 -10.33 -9.10
N LEU A 81 -8.69 -10.59 -10.41
CA LEU A 81 -7.75 -11.55 -10.99
C LEU A 81 -6.46 -10.89 -11.50
N ASP A 82 -6.32 -9.58 -11.35
CA ASP A 82 -5.12 -8.86 -11.78
C ASP A 82 -4.05 -8.85 -10.69
N ASP A 83 -3.07 -9.74 -10.82
CA ASP A 83 -1.91 -9.84 -9.91
C ASP A 83 -0.89 -8.70 -10.06
N ARG A 84 -1.13 -7.73 -10.96
CA ARG A 84 -0.20 -6.60 -11.14
C ARG A 84 -0.29 -5.65 -9.96
N HIS A 85 0.88 -5.14 -9.55
CA HIS A 85 0.99 -4.11 -8.52
C HIS A 85 0.04 -2.92 -8.81
N PRO A 86 -0.69 -2.37 -7.81
CA PRO A 86 -1.72 -1.33 -8.01
C PRO A 86 -1.19 -0.08 -8.72
N ALA A 87 0.05 0.33 -8.46
CA ALA A 87 0.74 1.40 -9.20
C ALA A 87 0.93 1.16 -10.72
N ARG A 88 0.75 -0.07 -11.21
CA ARG A 88 0.82 -0.44 -12.65
C ARG A 88 -0.57 -0.53 -13.26
N THR A 89 -1.56 -0.99 -12.50
CA THR A 89 -2.95 -1.12 -12.97
C THR A 89 -3.66 0.23 -12.93
N HIS A 90 -3.48 0.99 -11.84
CA HIS A 90 -4.01 2.35 -11.67
C HIS A 90 -2.88 3.28 -11.20
N PRO A 91 -2.02 3.77 -12.12
CA PRO A 91 -0.88 4.63 -11.78
C PRO A 91 -1.28 5.97 -11.15
N HIS A 92 -2.54 6.38 -11.31
CA HIS A 92 -3.09 7.60 -10.75
C HIS A 92 -3.69 7.42 -9.35
N ALA A 93 -3.83 6.18 -8.86
CA ALA A 93 -4.33 5.92 -7.53
C ALA A 93 -3.23 6.16 -6.49
N GLU A 94 -3.58 6.87 -5.42
CA GLU A 94 -2.67 7.23 -4.34
C GLU A 94 -2.05 6.01 -3.65
N PHE A 95 -2.84 4.93 -3.53
CA PHE A 95 -2.46 3.67 -2.91
C PHE A 95 -1.12 3.12 -3.44
N GLY A 96 -0.93 3.13 -4.76
CA GLY A 96 0.31 2.63 -5.37
C GLY A 96 1.55 3.44 -4.98
N ASN A 97 1.41 4.74 -4.72
CA ASN A 97 2.51 5.60 -4.29
C ASN A 97 2.79 5.48 -2.79
N LEU A 98 1.74 5.33 -1.97
CA LEU A 98 1.87 5.06 -0.53
C LEU A 98 2.65 3.76 -0.28
N LEU A 99 2.32 2.68 -1.00
CA LEU A 99 3.04 1.40 -0.90
C LEU A 99 4.52 1.55 -1.27
N LYS A 100 4.84 2.31 -2.32
CA LYS A 100 6.25 2.58 -2.70
C LYS A 100 6.99 3.31 -1.59
N VAL A 101 6.37 4.29 -0.92
CA VAL A 101 7.00 5.02 0.18
C VAL A 101 7.22 4.11 1.38
N LEU A 102 6.25 3.26 1.70
CA LEU A 102 6.34 2.31 2.81
C LEU A 102 7.43 1.26 2.57
N PHE A 103 7.42 0.61 1.41
CA PHE A 103 8.41 -0.44 1.06
C PHE A 103 9.81 0.10 0.80
N ARG A 104 9.98 1.39 0.52
CA ARG A 104 11.31 2.00 0.41
C ARG A 104 12.03 2.05 1.76
N ASN A 105 11.30 1.94 2.88
CA ASN A 105 11.88 1.89 4.21
C ASN A 105 12.00 0.43 4.68
N ASP A 106 13.08 -0.23 4.27
CA ASP A 106 13.35 -1.65 4.59
C ASP A 106 13.46 -1.90 6.11
N ASP A 107 14.04 -0.96 6.86
CA ASP A 107 14.19 -1.08 8.32
C ASP A 107 12.83 -1.12 9.02
N PHE A 108 11.90 -0.25 8.61
CA PHE A 108 10.52 -0.25 9.10
C PHE A 108 9.83 -1.57 8.79
N MET A 109 9.88 -2.03 7.53
CA MET A 109 9.24 -3.27 7.11
C MET A 109 9.82 -4.49 7.83
N ASN A 110 11.13 -4.53 8.02
CA ASN A 110 11.80 -5.59 8.75
C ASN A 110 11.38 -5.61 10.23
N LYS A 111 11.32 -4.44 10.87
CA LYS A 111 10.87 -4.31 12.26
C LYS A 111 9.38 -4.67 12.41
N LEU A 112 8.55 -4.28 11.45
CA LEU A 112 7.13 -4.61 11.36
C LEU A 112 6.92 -6.13 11.40
N VAL A 113 7.63 -6.86 10.54
CA VAL A 113 7.47 -8.32 10.46
C VAL A 113 8.14 -9.02 11.64
N ILE A 114 9.41 -8.74 11.93
CA ILE A 114 10.17 -9.52 12.91
C ILE A 114 9.79 -9.16 14.35
N SER A 115 9.65 -7.88 14.66
CA SER A 115 9.47 -7.44 16.06
C SER A 115 8.01 -7.21 16.42
N TYR A 116 7.20 -6.65 15.53
CA TYR A 116 5.81 -6.28 15.86
C TYR A 116 4.83 -7.42 15.55
N LEU A 117 4.94 -8.04 14.37
CA LEU A 117 4.05 -9.14 13.96
C LEU A 117 4.40 -10.47 14.62
N LEU A 118 5.68 -10.87 14.62
CA LEU A 118 6.13 -12.14 15.22
C LEU A 118 6.39 -12.06 16.73
N GLY A 119 6.23 -10.88 17.34
CA GLY A 119 6.35 -10.66 18.78
C GLY A 119 5.24 -11.39 19.55
N ARG A 120 5.58 -12.49 20.25
CA ARG A 120 4.58 -13.32 20.94
C ARG A 120 3.93 -12.68 22.16
N ASP A 121 4.59 -11.71 22.78
CA ASP A 121 4.22 -11.20 24.10
C ASP A 121 3.24 -10.01 24.07
N GLN A 122 2.91 -9.48 22.88
CA GLN A 122 2.05 -8.30 22.72
C GLN A 122 1.01 -8.52 21.60
N PRO A 123 -0.10 -9.22 21.87
CA PRO A 123 -1.06 -9.61 20.84
C PRO A 123 -1.76 -8.41 20.17
N GLU A 124 -1.96 -7.31 20.89
CA GLU A 124 -2.55 -6.07 20.33
C GLU A 124 -1.61 -5.44 19.30
N LEU A 125 -0.31 -5.45 19.57
CA LEU A 125 0.71 -4.96 18.66
C LEU A 125 0.81 -5.84 17.40
N SER A 126 0.77 -7.16 17.59
CA SER A 126 0.76 -8.11 16.47
C SER A 126 -0.50 -7.98 15.63
N ALA A 127 -1.66 -7.71 16.23
CA ALA A 127 -2.90 -7.46 15.51
C ALA A 127 -2.82 -6.18 14.67
N ALA A 128 -2.29 -5.09 15.22
CA ALA A 128 -2.09 -3.83 14.47
C ALA A 128 -1.08 -4.00 13.33
N ALA A 129 0.01 -4.74 13.56
CA ALA A 129 1.00 -5.07 12.53
C ALA A 129 0.40 -5.95 11.42
N ALA A 130 -0.42 -6.94 11.78
CA ALA A 130 -1.09 -7.81 10.83
C ALA A 130 -2.10 -7.06 9.96
N ARG A 131 -2.86 -6.12 10.56
CA ARG A 131 -3.79 -5.23 9.86
C ARG A 131 -3.06 -4.45 8.78
N LEU A 132 -2.02 -3.70 9.16
CA LEU A 132 -1.21 -2.93 8.22
C LEU A 132 -0.62 -3.82 7.11
N LEU A 133 -0.11 -5.00 7.47
CA LEU A 133 0.48 -5.91 6.49
C LEU A 133 -0.56 -6.43 5.50
N LEU A 134 -1.78 -6.73 5.96
CA LEU A 134 -2.88 -7.21 5.13
C LEU A 134 -3.26 -6.17 4.06
N ASP A 135 -3.35 -4.91 4.46
CA ASP A 135 -3.68 -3.81 3.55
C ASP A 135 -2.59 -3.58 2.50
N CYS A 136 -1.35 -3.98 2.79
CA CYS A 136 -0.22 -3.87 1.87
C CYS A 136 -0.10 -5.04 0.88
N VAL A 137 -0.78 -6.18 1.12
CA VAL A 137 -0.69 -7.41 0.29
C VAL A 137 -0.80 -7.17 -1.22
N PRO A 138 -1.76 -6.39 -1.76
CA PRO A 138 -1.90 -6.24 -3.21
C PRO A 138 -0.72 -5.56 -3.91
N GLY A 139 0.15 -4.83 -3.20
CA GLY A 139 1.42 -4.35 -3.75
C GLY A 139 2.66 -5.02 -3.16
N LEU A 140 2.46 -5.97 -2.24
CA LEU A 140 3.53 -6.76 -1.66
C LEU A 140 3.88 -7.89 -2.62
N ASP A 141 5.12 -7.92 -3.11
CA ASP A 141 5.64 -9.18 -3.62
C ASP A 141 5.90 -10.10 -2.42
N ALA A 142 4.90 -10.89 -2.07
CA ALA A 142 4.94 -11.80 -0.93
C ALA A 142 6.15 -12.74 -1.02
N ALA A 143 6.60 -13.12 -2.23
CA ALA A 143 7.79 -13.95 -2.38
C ALA A 143 9.06 -13.24 -1.90
N VAL A 144 9.20 -11.93 -2.15
CA VAL A 144 10.37 -11.13 -1.76
C VAL A 144 10.36 -10.84 -0.26
N VAL A 145 9.22 -10.44 0.30
CA VAL A 145 9.15 -10.06 1.72
C VAL A 145 9.34 -11.27 2.63
N PHE A 146 8.75 -12.41 2.30
CA PHE A 146 9.01 -13.64 3.05
C PHE A 146 10.41 -14.20 2.78
N ALA A 147 10.98 -14.12 1.58
CA ALA A 147 12.35 -14.55 1.33
C ALA A 147 13.40 -13.73 2.10
N VAL A 148 13.26 -12.40 2.14
CA VAL A 148 14.19 -11.49 2.82
C VAL A 148 14.08 -11.62 4.35
N CYS A 149 12.86 -11.76 4.90
CA CYS A 149 12.68 -12.04 6.33
C CYS A 149 13.24 -13.41 6.73
N PHE A 150 13.00 -14.46 5.92
CA PHE A 150 13.53 -15.80 6.22
C PHE A 150 15.06 -15.87 6.13
N LEU A 151 15.68 -15.22 5.14
CA LEU A 151 17.14 -15.23 4.98
C LEU A 151 17.86 -14.41 6.07
N ASN A 152 17.33 -13.25 6.46
CA ASN A 152 17.93 -12.44 7.53
C ASN A 152 17.79 -13.10 8.91
N SER A 153 16.68 -13.78 9.18
CA SER A 153 16.53 -14.58 10.41
C SER A 153 17.49 -15.78 10.46
N PHE A 154 17.82 -16.38 9.30
CA PHE A 154 18.81 -17.46 9.22
C PHE A 154 20.24 -16.95 9.39
N SER A 155 20.59 -15.79 8.82
CA SER A 155 21.92 -15.20 8.94
C SER A 155 22.28 -14.84 10.39
N SER A 156 21.36 -14.23 11.13
CA SER A 156 21.59 -13.96 12.57
C SER A 156 21.66 -15.24 13.41
N SER A 157 20.91 -16.29 13.05
CA SER A 157 20.95 -17.57 13.77
C SER A 157 22.26 -18.34 13.51
N VAL A 158 22.83 -18.25 12.31
CA VAL A 158 24.09 -18.93 11.95
C VAL A 158 25.32 -18.21 12.53
N LEU A 159 25.28 -16.87 12.65
CA LEU A 159 26.36 -16.12 13.31
C LEU A 159 26.43 -16.37 14.83
N PHE A 160 25.30 -16.66 15.50
CA PHE A 160 25.32 -17.04 16.90
C PHE A 160 25.77 -18.50 17.15
N TYR A 161 25.63 -19.39 16.17
CA TYR A 161 26.02 -20.80 16.32
C TYR A 161 27.51 -21.09 16.02
N ASN A 162 28.23 -20.15 15.38
CA ASN A 162 29.66 -20.29 15.08
C ASN A 162 30.60 -19.50 16.03
N ALA A 163 30.07 -18.95 17.12
CA ALA A 163 30.81 -18.17 18.10
C ALA A 163 30.84 -18.80 19.52
N SER A 164 30.67 -20.12 19.63
CA SER A 164 30.89 -20.92 20.86
C SER A 164 31.79 -22.12 20.60
#